data_AF-A0AAE5V5T1-F1
#
_entry.id   AF-A0AAE5V5T1-F1
#
_cell.length_a   1.000
_cell.length_b   1.000
_cell.length_c   1.000
_cell.angle_alpha   90.00
_cell.angle_beta   90.00
_cell.angle_gamma   90.00
#
_symmetry.space_group_name_H-M   'P 1'
#
loop_
_entity.id
_entity.type
_entity.pdbx_description
1 polymer ?
#
loop_
_entity_poly.entity_id
_entity_poly.type
_entity_poly.pdbx_seq_one_letter_code
_entity_poly.pdbx_strand_id
1 'polypeptide(L)' 'MCPNSSIYSDEKSRVLVDKTKSGKVRPWREKKIANVDYFELLHILEFKKAERVKDCGSVAK' A
#
# COMPACT_ATOMS: atom_id res chain seq x y z
N MET A 1 10.68 -6.26 26.75
CA MET A 1 10.24 -5.30 25.72
C MET A 1 11.41 -5.06 24.78
N CYS A 2 11.28 -5.35 23.48
CA CYS A 2 12.37 -5.15 22.53
C CYS A 2 12.60 -3.65 22.33
N PRO A 3 13.84 -3.13 22.44
CA PRO A 3 14.12 -1.72 22.15
C PRO A 3 14.02 -1.49 20.64
N ASN A 4 13.13 -0.60 20.23
CA ASN A 4 12.86 -0.31 18.83
C ASN A 4 13.87 0.73 18.31
N SER A 5 15.12 0.31 18.08
CA SER A 5 16.23 1.17 17.64
C SER A 5 16.22 1.45 16.14
N SER A 6 15.10 1.89 15.57
CA SER A 6 14.98 2.14 14.12
C SER A 6 14.61 3.56 13.71
N ILE A 7 14.46 4.50 14.64
CA ILE A 7 14.20 5.89 14.27
C ILE A 7 15.50 6.68 14.41
N TYR A 8 16.41 6.52 13.45
CA TYR A 8 17.48 7.48 13.22
C TYR A 8 16.87 8.70 12.52
N SER A 9 16.53 9.71 13.30
CA SER A 9 16.22 11.04 12.80
C SER A 9 17.52 11.74 12.40
N ASP A 10 17.96 11.52 11.16
CA ASP A 10 18.99 12.34 10.53
C ASP A 10 18.34 13.63 10.01
N GLU A 11 18.96 14.76 10.32
CA GLU A 11 18.43 16.12 10.27
C GLU A 11 18.24 16.68 8.83
N LYS A 12 17.65 15.91 7.92
CA LYS A 12 17.40 16.29 6.53
C LYS A 12 16.26 15.48 5.93
N SER A 13 15.01 15.85 6.25
CA SER A 13 13.78 15.45 5.54
C SER A 13 13.81 14.08 4.84
N ARG A 14 14.14 13.00 5.57
CA ARG A 14 14.19 11.67 4.96
C ARG A 14 12.78 11.09 4.98
N VAL A 15 12.17 10.99 3.79
CA VAL A 15 10.88 10.33 3.60
C VAL A 15 10.95 8.93 4.21
N LEU A 16 9.99 8.60 5.09
CA LEU A 16 9.90 7.26 5.69
C LEU A 16 9.65 6.23 4.58
N VAL A 17 10.53 5.23 4.48
CA VAL A 17 10.42 4.14 3.51
C VAL A 17 10.00 2.86 4.22
N ASP A 18 8.85 2.32 3.83
CA ASP A 18 8.34 1.06 4.36
C ASP A 18 9.10 -0.14 3.77
N LYS A 19 9.85 -0.85 4.62
CA LYS A 19 10.66 -2.01 4.28
C LYS A 19 10.29 -3.22 5.14
N THR A 20 10.45 -4.42 4.59
CA THR A 20 10.34 -5.68 5.31
C THR A 20 11.50 -5.84 6.31
N LYS A 21 11.39 -6.79 7.23
CA LYS A 21 12.50 -7.17 8.13
C LYS A 21 13.78 -7.58 7.37
N SER A 22 13.64 -8.05 6.14
CA SER A 22 14.75 -8.39 5.23
C SER A 22 15.25 -7.23 4.38
N GLY A 23 14.75 -6.00 4.60
CA GLY A 23 15.21 -4.78 3.92
C GLY A 23 14.58 -4.50 2.54
N LYS A 24 13.67 -5.36 2.06
CA LYS A 24 12.96 -5.15 0.78
C LYS A 24 11.84 -4.13 0.94
N VAL A 25 11.69 -3.19 0.01
CA VAL A 25 10.58 -2.22 0.03
C VAL A 25 9.25 -2.97 -0.14
N ARG A 26 8.24 -2.64 0.68
CA ARG A 26 6.91 -3.25 0.53
C ARG A 26 6.21 -2.67 -0.71
N PRO A 27 5.70 -3.50 -1.63
CA PRO A 27 5.09 -3.03 -2.88
C PRO A 27 3.62 -2.62 -2.69
N TRP A 28 3.32 -1.93 -1.58
CA TRP A 28 1.93 -1.59 -1.24
C TRP A 28 1.35 -0.59 -2.23
N ARG A 29 2.18 0.29 -2.81
CA ARG A 29 1.76 1.30 -3.78
C ARG A 29 1.34 0.64 -5.08
N GLU A 30 2.17 -0.22 -5.63
CA GLU A 30 1.89 -0.96 -6.87
C GLU A 30 0.64 -1.84 -6.71
N LYS A 31 0.53 -2.52 -5.55
CA LYS A 31 -0.66 -3.32 -5.23
C LYS A 31 -1.93 -2.48 -5.08
N LYS A 32 -1.82 -1.25 -4.55
CA LYS A 32 -2.96 -0.34 -4.42
C LYS A 32 -3.42 0.19 -5.78
N ILE A 33 -2.48 0.53 -6.67
CA ILE A 33 -2.79 0.95 -8.04
C ILE A 33 -3.46 -0.20 -8.80
N ALA A 34 -2.93 -1.42 -8.71
CA ALA A 34 -3.51 -2.60 -9.36
C ALA A 34 -4.95 -2.92 -8.89
N ASN A 35 -5.36 -2.45 -7.70
CA ASN A 35 -6.76 -2.60 -7.26
C ASN A 35 -7.73 -1.75 -8.09
N VAL A 36 -7.27 -0.66 -8.75
CA VAL A 36 -8.11 0.13 -9.65
C VAL A 36 -8.52 -0.71 -10.86
N ASP A 37 -7.56 -1.32 -11.53
CA ASP A 37 -7.82 -2.22 -12.67
C ASP A 37 -8.64 -3.45 -12.25
N TYR A 38 -8.35 -4.00 -11.06
CA TYR A 38 -9.08 -5.14 -10.53
C TYR A 38 -10.55 -4.81 -10.21
N PHE A 39 -10.84 -3.58 -9.78
CA PHE A 39 -12.22 -3.12 -9.60
C PHE A 39 -13.00 -3.17 -10.91
N GLU A 40 -12.43 -2.69 -12.02
CA GLU A 40 -13.09 -2.68 -13.32
C GLU A 40 -13.49 -4.10 -13.75
N LEU A 41 -12.56 -5.06 -13.61
CA LEU A 41 -12.82 -6.47 -13.90
C LEU A 41 -13.95 -7.03 -13.03
N LEU A 42 -13.93 -6.76 -11.72
CA LEU A 42 -14.98 -7.23 -10.81
C LEU A 42 -16.33 -6.57 -11.08
N HIS A 43 -16.33 -5.32 -11.52
CA HIS A 43 -17.54 -4.56 -11.84
C HIS A 43 -18.22 -5.11 -13.10
N ILE A 44 -17.44 -5.40 -14.16
CA ILE A 44 -17.92 -6.06 -15.38
C ILE A 44 -18.54 -7.43 -15.06
N LEU A 45 -17.93 -8.16 -14.13
CA LEU A 45 -18.39 -9.47 -13.70
C LEU A 45 -19.47 -9.43 -12.61
N GLU A 46 -20.00 -8.25 -12.28
CA GLU A 46 -21.07 -8.03 -11.29
C GLU A 46 -20.81 -8.60 -9.88
N PHE A 47 -19.54 -8.71 -9.48
CA PHE A 47 -19.20 -9.17 -8.14
C PHE A 47 -19.47 -8.07 -7.10
N LYS A 48 -20.20 -8.42 -6.02
CA LYS A 48 -20.40 -7.55 -4.83
C LYS A 48 -19.09 -7.05 -4.21
N LYS A 49 -17.95 -7.70 -4.49
CA LYS A 49 -16.62 -7.31 -4.02
C LYS A 49 -16.10 -6.04 -4.70
N ALA A 50 -16.62 -5.68 -5.88
CA ALA A 50 -16.16 -4.55 -6.67
C ALA A 50 -16.12 -3.26 -5.85
N GLU A 51 -17.22 -2.86 -5.20
CA GLU A 51 -17.26 -1.62 -4.40
C GLU A 51 -16.21 -1.59 -3.28
N ARG A 52 -15.98 -2.72 -2.59
CA ARG A 52 -14.93 -2.78 -1.54
C ARG A 52 -13.52 -2.60 -2.13
N VAL A 53 -13.29 -3.08 -3.35
CA VAL A 53 -12.00 -2.94 -4.03
C VAL A 53 -11.81 -1.52 -4.55
N LYS A 54 -12.87 -0.89 -5.07
CA LYS A 54 -12.92 0.52 -5.46
C LYS A 54 -12.56 1.44 -4.30
N ASP A 55 -13.19 1.25 -3.13
CA ASP A 55 -12.89 2.04 -1.93
C ASP A 55 -11.45 1.86 -1.45
N CYS A 56 -10.88 0.67 -1.67
CA CYS A 56 -9.48 0.38 -1.34
C CYS A 56 -8.51 1.08 -2.31
N GLY A 57 -8.87 1.18 -3.60
CA GLY A 57 -8.06 1.79 -4.65
C GLY A 57 -8.15 3.32 -4.71
N SER A 58 -9.28 3.92 -4.31
CA SER A 58 -9.53 5.36 -4.39
C SER A 58 -8.61 6.22 -3.49
N VAL A 59 -8.10 5.64 -2.41
CA VAL A 59 -7.17 6.31 -1.45
C VAL A 59 -5.79 6.58 -2.05
N ALA A 60 -5.46 5.99 -3.21
CA ALA A 60 -4.14 6.13 -3.84
C ALA A 60 -4.06 7.26 -4.89
N LYS A 61 -5.14 8.02 -5.10
CA LYS A 61 -5.17 9.20 -5.99
C LYS A 61 -4.73 10.47 -5.29
#